data_AF-A0A8S2TFP7-F1
#
_entry.id   AF-A0A8S2TFP7-F1
#
_cell.length_a   1.000
_cell.length_b   1.000
_cell.length_c   1.000
_cell.angle_alpha   90.00
_cell.angle_beta   90.00
_cell.angle_gamma   90.00
#
_symmetry.space_group_name_H-M   'P 1'
#
loop_
_entity.id
_entity.type
_entity.pdbx_description
1 polymer ?
#
loop_
_entity_poly.entity_id
_entity_poly.type
_entity_poly.pdbx_seq_one_letter_code
_entity_poly.pdbx_strand_id
1 'polypeptide(L)'
;MGFSMDGCKRALINTGNNDIEAAMNWVFEHQSDPDFDTPYQAPSKKARVEQTQAPPVDEESIGIIMSMGFSRDHALRALSLMSNNVEAAVDWALNTPEDSSTSNAFVESLPPTTSAPAQENKQTYRDGTGKYRLVAFISHIGNHPSSGHYVAHILKDNRWVIFNDEVVALSEHPPKDLAYLYLYKRETV
;
A
#
# COMPACT_ATOMS: atom_id res chain seq x y z
N MET A 1 13.04 -24.38 -39.56
CA MET A 1 14.05 -25.43 -39.29
C MET A 1 13.68 -26.35 -38.11
N GLY A 2 12.42 -26.38 -37.64
CA GLY A 2 11.99 -27.34 -36.60
C GLY A 2 12.45 -27.05 -35.16
N PHE A 3 13.37 -26.11 -34.94
CA PHE A 3 13.88 -25.75 -33.62
C PHE A 3 12.91 -24.86 -32.82
N SER A 4 12.95 -24.99 -31.50
CA SER A 4 12.17 -24.15 -30.58
C SER A 4 12.64 -22.70 -30.59
N MET A 5 11.71 -21.78 -30.33
CA MET A 5 12.00 -20.34 -30.36
C MET A 5 13.02 -19.94 -29.29
N ASP A 6 13.00 -20.59 -28.13
CA ASP A 6 13.87 -20.26 -27.01
C ASP A 6 15.28 -20.80 -27.17
N GLY A 7 15.45 -21.97 -27.80
CA GLY A 7 16.76 -22.49 -28.21
C GLY A 7 17.45 -21.60 -29.25
N CYS A 8 16.69 -21.08 -30.23
CA CYS A 8 17.20 -20.10 -31.20
C CYS A 8 17.65 -18.79 -30.54
N LYS A 9 16.91 -18.31 -29.52
CA LYS A 9 17.30 -17.10 -28.75
C LYS A 9 18.60 -17.32 -27.97
N ARG A 10 18.79 -18.49 -27.36
CA ARG A 10 20.03 -18.83 -26.63
C ARG A 10 21.23 -18.87 -27.56
N ALA A 11 21.07 -19.49 -28.73
CA ALA A 11 22.13 -19.58 -29.72
C ALA A 11 22.64 -18.21 -30.15
N LEU A 12 21.72 -17.30 -30.47
CA LEU A 12 22.04 -15.92 -30.85
C LEU A 12 22.79 -15.16 -29.75
N ILE A 13 22.40 -15.37 -28.49
CA ILE A 13 23.07 -14.71 -27.36
C ILE A 13 24.46 -15.28 -27.13
N ASN A 14 24.62 -16.60 -27.20
CA ASN A 14 25.91 -17.24 -26.93
C ASN A 14 26.92 -17.01 -28.07
N THR A 15 26.46 -16.81 -29.29
CA THR A 15 27.32 -16.44 -30.43
C THR A 15 27.52 -14.93 -30.57
N GLY A 16 27.01 -14.14 -29.62
CA GLY A 16 27.21 -12.69 -29.57
C GLY A 16 26.47 -11.93 -30.67
N ASN A 17 25.38 -12.48 -31.22
CA ASN A 17 24.50 -11.87 -32.21
C ASN A 17 25.20 -11.45 -33.54
N ASN A 18 26.38 -11.99 -33.82
CA ASN A 18 27.22 -11.53 -34.93
C ASN A 18 27.05 -12.34 -36.22
N ASP A 19 26.85 -13.66 -36.13
CA ASP A 19 26.76 -14.53 -37.31
C ASP A 19 25.66 -15.59 -37.19
N ILE A 20 24.87 -15.73 -38.27
CA ILE A 20 23.75 -16.68 -38.35
C ILE A 20 24.25 -18.12 -38.46
N GLU A 21 25.33 -18.36 -39.22
CA GLU A 21 25.92 -19.71 -39.36
C GLU A 21 26.51 -20.21 -38.03
N ALA A 22 27.13 -19.32 -37.25
CA ALA A 22 27.62 -19.64 -35.91
C ALA A 22 26.48 -20.00 -34.97
N ALA A 23 25.38 -19.23 -34.98
CA ALA A 23 24.19 -19.53 -34.19
C ALA A 23 23.57 -20.88 -34.60
N MET A 24 23.55 -21.20 -35.90
CA MET A 24 23.05 -22.47 -36.41
C MET A 24 23.89 -23.66 -35.95
N ASN A 25 25.22 -23.56 -35.99
CA ASN A 25 26.12 -24.59 -35.46
C ASN A 25 25.91 -24.80 -33.96
N TRP A 26 25.74 -23.72 -33.20
CA TRP A 26 25.48 -23.80 -31.76
C TRP A 26 24.17 -24.52 -31.45
N VAL A 27 23.10 -24.24 -32.20
CA VAL A 27 21.81 -24.96 -32.07
C VAL A 27 22.00 -26.45 -32.32
N PHE A 28 22.73 -26.85 -33.36
CA PHE A 28 22.93 -28.28 -33.65
C PHE A 28 23.69 -29.03 -32.56
N GLU A 29 24.65 -28.36 -31.92
CA GLU A 29 25.45 -28.93 -30.83
C GLU A 29 24.65 -29.04 -29.51
N HIS A 30 23.75 -28.10 -29.23
CA HIS A 30 23.06 -27.97 -27.94
C HIS A 30 21.56 -28.32 -27.99
N GLN A 31 21.03 -28.77 -29.13
CA GLN A 31 19.61 -29.16 -29.28
C GLN A 31 19.20 -30.36 -28.42
N SER A 32 20.16 -31.16 -27.94
CA SER A 32 19.91 -32.32 -27.08
C SER A 32 19.99 -32.00 -25.59
N ASP A 33 20.31 -30.75 -25.24
CA ASP A 33 20.44 -30.36 -23.84
C ASP A 33 19.05 -30.18 -23.21
N PRO A 34 18.84 -30.69 -21.98
CA PRO A 34 17.54 -30.66 -21.31
C PRO A 34 17.05 -29.24 -20.97
N ASP A 35 17.91 -28.23 -21.08
CA ASP A 35 17.59 -26.83 -20.85
C ASP A 35 17.30 -26.05 -22.15
N PHE A 36 17.48 -26.65 -23.33
CA PHE A 36 17.31 -26.00 -24.63
C PHE A 36 15.90 -25.40 -24.84
N ASP A 37 14.85 -26.13 -24.41
CA ASP A 37 13.44 -25.74 -24.53
C ASP A 37 12.90 -25.01 -23.29
N THR A 38 13.72 -24.79 -22.26
CA THR A 38 13.27 -24.04 -21.09
C THR A 38 13.20 -22.54 -21.45
N PRO A 39 12.07 -21.86 -21.17
CA PRO A 39 11.89 -20.47 -21.55
C PRO A 39 13.03 -19.65 -20.96
N TYR A 40 13.90 -19.19 -21.84
CA TYR A 40 15.05 -18.39 -21.47
C TYR A 40 14.51 -17.06 -20.96
N GLN A 41 14.47 -16.92 -19.64
CA GLN A 41 14.52 -15.60 -19.04
C GLN A 41 15.84 -15.02 -19.53
N ALA A 42 15.77 -13.97 -20.34
CA ALA A 42 16.92 -13.11 -20.52
C ALA A 42 17.57 -12.92 -19.15
N PRO A 43 18.90 -12.80 -19.03
CA PRO A 43 19.43 -12.02 -17.93
C PRO A 43 18.76 -10.66 -18.13
N SER A 44 17.60 -10.46 -17.49
CA SER A 44 17.07 -9.18 -17.06
C SER A 44 18.31 -8.51 -16.59
N LYS A 45 18.86 -7.61 -17.42
CA LYS A 45 20.26 -7.19 -17.39
C LYS A 45 20.72 -7.41 -15.97
N LYS A 46 21.53 -8.45 -15.72
CA LYS A 46 22.42 -8.37 -14.58
C LYS A 46 23.27 -7.19 -14.99
N ALA A 47 22.74 -5.99 -14.75
CA ALA A 47 23.50 -4.84 -14.42
C ALA A 47 24.56 -5.46 -13.55
N ARG A 48 25.78 -5.47 -14.08
CA ARG A 48 26.95 -5.23 -13.26
C ARG A 48 26.45 -4.59 -11.99
N VAL A 49 26.56 -5.29 -10.87
CA VAL A 49 26.24 -4.71 -9.57
C VAL A 49 27.32 -3.64 -9.29
N GLU A 50 27.40 -2.60 -10.12
CA GLU A 50 27.00 -1.29 -9.66
C GLU A 50 25.56 -1.51 -9.22
N GLN A 51 25.25 -1.65 -7.93
CA GLN A 51 25.11 -0.46 -7.12
C GLN A 51 24.73 0.79 -7.95
N THR A 52 23.79 0.67 -8.91
CA THR A 52 22.71 1.64 -8.96
C THR A 52 21.93 1.43 -7.68
N GLN A 53 22.52 1.95 -6.59
CA GLN A 53 21.77 2.43 -5.46
C GLN A 53 20.56 3.12 -6.08
N ALA A 54 19.35 2.61 -5.78
CA ALA A 54 18.23 3.53 -5.68
C ALA A 54 18.77 4.77 -4.96
N PRO A 55 18.51 6.01 -5.46
CA PRO A 55 19.15 7.21 -4.93
C PRO A 55 19.17 7.09 -3.41
N PRO A 56 20.36 7.20 -2.78
CA PRO A 56 20.51 6.87 -1.37
C PRO A 56 19.37 7.52 -0.63
N VAL A 57 18.52 6.67 -0.03
CA VAL A 57 17.31 7.15 0.61
C VAL A 57 17.76 8.18 1.63
N ASP A 58 17.19 9.37 1.51
CA ASP A 58 17.65 10.49 2.30
C ASP A 58 17.34 10.20 3.78
N GLU A 59 18.37 10.28 4.62
CA GLU A 59 18.26 9.92 6.03
C GLU A 59 17.32 10.87 6.78
N GLU A 60 17.21 12.12 6.31
CA GLU A 60 16.24 13.09 6.81
C GLU A 60 14.80 12.66 6.46
N SER A 61 14.56 12.21 5.23
CA SER A 61 13.29 11.63 4.78
C SER A 61 12.87 10.40 5.59
N ILE A 62 13.82 9.52 5.94
CA ILE A 62 13.57 8.38 6.84
C ILE A 62 13.16 8.89 8.23
N GLY A 63 13.89 9.88 8.75
CA GLY A 63 13.61 10.49 10.05
C GLY A 63 12.21 11.12 10.14
N ILE A 64 11.73 11.74 9.07
CA ILE A 64 10.37 12.31 8.99
C ILE A 64 9.32 11.19 9.11
N ILE A 65 9.46 10.11 8.34
CA ILE A 65 8.50 8.99 8.35
C ILE A 65 8.56 8.24 9.70
N MET A 66 9.75 8.06 10.26
CA MET A 66 9.90 7.48 11.61
C MET A 66 9.25 8.35 12.69
N SER A 67 9.32 9.67 12.56
CA SER A 67 8.66 10.60 13.49
C SER A 67 7.13 10.52 13.43
N MET A 68 6.55 10.02 12.32
CA MET A 68 5.12 9.71 12.22
C MET A 68 4.72 8.40 12.91
N GLY A 69 5.70 7.63 13.42
CA GLY A 69 5.47 6.39 14.17
C GLY A 69 5.69 5.11 13.37
N PHE A 70 6.24 5.20 12.16
CA PHE A 70 6.60 4.02 11.35
C PHE A 70 8.01 3.51 11.69
N SER A 71 8.23 2.22 11.49
CA SER A 71 9.54 1.58 11.60
C SER A 71 10.49 2.03 10.49
N ARG A 72 11.80 1.97 10.78
CA ARG A 72 12.85 2.33 9.81
C ARG A 72 12.80 1.48 8.55
N ASP A 73 12.55 0.17 8.69
CA ASP A 73 12.48 -0.75 7.55
C ASP A 73 11.27 -0.46 6.65
N HIS A 74 10.14 -0.08 7.25
CA HIS A 74 8.96 0.33 6.48
C HIS A 74 9.16 1.66 5.78
N ALA A 75 9.78 2.63 6.45
CA ALA A 75 10.15 3.91 5.85
C ALA A 75 11.12 3.74 4.66
N LEU A 76 12.12 2.87 4.80
CA LEU A 76 13.06 2.53 3.72
C LEU A 76 12.36 1.88 2.53
N ARG A 77 11.45 0.94 2.76
CA ARG A 77 10.65 0.30 1.70
C ARG A 77 9.76 1.32 1.00
N ALA A 78 9.07 2.16 1.77
CA ALA A 78 8.18 3.19 1.25
C ALA A 78 8.93 4.19 0.36
N LEU A 79 10.07 4.70 0.83
CA LEU A 79 10.89 5.67 0.09
C LEU A 79 11.57 5.03 -1.14
N SER A 80 11.95 3.76 -1.05
CA SER A 80 12.51 3.02 -2.19
C SER A 80 11.50 2.84 -3.32
N LEU A 81 10.23 2.57 -2.98
CA LEU A 81 9.15 2.43 -3.96
C LEU A 81 8.71 3.78 -4.52
N MET A 82 8.69 4.81 -3.69
CA MET A 82 8.21 6.14 -4.04
C MET A 82 9.31 7.09 -4.54
N SER A 83 10.46 6.54 -4.94
CA SER A 83 11.57 7.29 -5.55
C SER A 83 12.02 8.49 -4.69
N ASN A 84 12.15 8.28 -3.36
CA ASN A 84 12.52 9.27 -2.36
C ASN A 84 11.52 10.44 -2.19
N ASN A 85 10.26 10.28 -2.61
CA ASN A 85 9.19 11.23 -2.31
C ASN A 85 8.56 10.91 -0.95
N VAL A 86 8.74 11.81 0.03
CA VAL A 86 8.24 11.65 1.40
C VAL A 86 6.71 11.56 1.44
N GLU A 87 6.00 12.43 0.73
CA GLU A 87 4.53 12.49 0.78
C GLU A 87 3.90 11.18 0.26
N ALA A 88 4.38 10.73 -0.90
CA ALA A 88 3.94 9.47 -1.49
C ALA A 88 4.35 8.26 -0.64
N ALA A 89 5.53 8.31 -0.01
CA ALA A 89 5.99 7.26 0.90
C ALA A 89 5.12 7.16 2.16
N VAL A 90 4.68 8.30 2.72
CA VAL A 90 3.76 8.32 3.87
C VAL A 90 2.40 7.74 3.50
N ASP A 91 1.83 8.13 2.37
CA ASP A 91 0.55 7.58 1.90
C ASP A 91 0.64 6.06 1.67
N TRP A 92 1.74 5.60 1.06
CA TRP A 92 2.00 4.17 0.92
C TRP A 92 2.15 3.46 2.27
N ALA A 93 2.85 4.09 3.21
CA ALA A 93 3.07 3.54 4.55
C ALA A 93 1.78 3.43 5.37
N LEU A 94 0.83 4.35 5.19
CA LEU A 94 -0.49 4.30 5.82
C LEU A 94 -1.39 3.21 5.23
N ASN A 95 -1.32 3.01 3.92
CA ASN A 95 -2.15 2.03 3.22
C ASN A 95 -1.56 0.61 3.25
N THR A 96 -0.27 0.47 3.57
CA THR A 96 0.43 -0.82 3.64
C THR A 96 0.68 -1.18 5.10
N PRO A 97 0.13 -2.30 5.60
CA PRO A 97 0.41 -2.73 6.97
C PRO A 97 1.91 -2.95 7.16
N GLU A 98 2.44 -2.52 8.31
CA GLU A 98 3.81 -2.86 8.69
C GLU A 98 3.87 -4.37 8.96
N ASP A 99 4.31 -5.14 7.96
CA ASP A 99 4.68 -6.54 8.17
C ASP A 99 5.98 -6.57 8.98
N SER A 100 5.81 -6.54 10.30
CA SER A 100 6.86 -6.76 11.31
C SER A 100 7.48 -8.17 11.26
N SER A 101 7.00 -9.05 10.38
CA SER A 101 7.44 -10.43 10.22
C SER A 101 8.55 -10.63 9.18
N THR A 102 9.00 -9.58 8.49
CA THR A 102 10.15 -9.67 7.56
C THR A 102 11.46 -9.28 8.24
N SER A 103 11.71 -9.76 9.46
CA SER A 103 13.07 -9.84 9.98
C SER A 103 13.79 -11.01 9.30
N ASN A 104 14.73 -10.69 8.40
CA ASN A 104 15.79 -11.57 7.91
C ASN A 104 15.41 -12.99 7.43
N ALA A 105 15.22 -13.15 6.12
CA ALA A 105 15.32 -14.47 5.49
C ALA A 105 16.07 -14.41 4.14
N PHE A 106 17.35 -14.07 4.21
CA PHE A 106 18.35 -14.72 3.35
C PHE A 106 18.94 -15.88 4.17
N VAL A 107 18.37 -17.07 4.06
CA VAL A 107 19.06 -18.38 4.18
C VAL A 107 18.12 -19.51 3.69
N GLU A 108 18.40 -19.98 2.48
CA GLU A 108 18.63 -21.39 2.12
C GLU A 108 17.57 -22.47 2.49
N SER A 109 16.80 -22.87 1.45
CA SER A 109 16.32 -24.22 1.07
C SER A 109 15.62 -25.20 2.06
N LEU A 110 14.41 -25.64 1.61
CA LEU A 110 13.64 -26.91 1.85
C LEU A 110 12.77 -27.05 3.13
N PRO A 111 11.70 -27.89 3.14
CA PRO A 111 10.57 -28.10 2.21
C PRO A 111 9.20 -27.74 2.88
N PRO A 112 8.02 -27.85 2.22
CA PRO A 112 6.79 -27.25 2.72
C PRO A 112 6.08 -28.17 3.70
N THR A 113 5.91 -27.78 4.96
CA THR A 113 4.99 -28.48 5.87
C THR A 113 4.31 -27.50 6.81
N THR A 114 2.99 -27.61 6.79
CA THR A 114 2.00 -26.97 7.65
C THR A 114 1.68 -25.51 7.32
N SER A 115 0.59 -25.37 6.57
CA SER A 115 -0.27 -24.20 6.50
C SER A 115 -0.60 -23.69 7.91
N ALA A 116 0.16 -22.73 8.41
CA ALA A 116 -0.25 -21.86 9.49
C ALA A 116 -1.14 -20.75 8.89
N PRO A 117 -2.24 -20.37 9.55
CA PRO A 117 -3.19 -19.42 9.01
C PRO A 117 -2.49 -18.08 8.80
N ALA A 118 -2.73 -17.47 7.64
CA ALA A 118 -2.38 -16.09 7.37
C ALA A 118 -2.78 -15.25 8.59
N GLN A 119 -1.81 -14.65 9.26
CA GLN A 119 -2.09 -13.64 10.27
C GLN A 119 -2.68 -12.45 9.51
N GLU A 120 -4.01 -12.43 9.39
CA GLU A 120 -4.74 -11.21 9.13
C GLU A 120 -4.28 -10.21 10.20
N ASN A 121 -3.54 -9.18 9.78
CA ASN A 121 -3.34 -7.96 10.55
C ASN A 121 -4.72 -7.35 10.80
N LYS A 122 -5.46 -7.93 11.76
CA LYS A 122 -6.81 -7.56 12.11
C LYS A 122 -6.71 -6.25 12.84
N GLN A 123 -6.92 -5.16 12.10
CA GLN A 123 -7.12 -3.84 12.65
C GLN A 123 -8.03 -3.96 13.88
N THR A 124 -7.51 -3.58 15.04
CA THR A 124 -8.22 -3.81 16.31
C THR A 124 -9.37 -2.82 16.41
N TYR A 125 -10.56 -3.24 16.02
CA TYR A 125 -11.76 -2.42 16.17
C TYR A 125 -12.30 -2.52 17.61
N ARG A 126 -12.76 -1.39 18.15
CA ARG A 126 -13.46 -1.35 19.44
C ARG A 126 -14.89 -1.84 19.26
N ASP A 127 -15.09 -3.16 19.28
CA ASP A 127 -16.42 -3.76 19.18
C ASP A 127 -17.25 -3.57 20.48
N GLY A 128 -18.57 -3.75 20.41
CA GLY A 128 -19.49 -3.64 21.53
C GLY A 128 -20.96 -3.67 21.11
N THR A 129 -21.87 -3.49 22.08
CA THR A 129 -23.32 -3.51 21.80
C THR A 129 -23.72 -2.42 20.80
N GLY A 130 -24.56 -2.77 19.83
CA GLY A 130 -25.07 -1.86 18.80
C GLY A 130 -26.10 -0.83 19.27
N LYS A 131 -26.11 -0.47 20.56
CA LYS A 131 -27.01 0.53 21.13
C LYS A 131 -26.31 1.89 21.14
N TYR A 132 -26.93 2.86 20.51
CA TYR A 132 -26.35 4.18 20.32
C TYR A 132 -27.37 5.27 20.63
N ARG A 133 -26.87 6.39 21.13
CA ARG A 133 -27.63 7.62 21.35
C ARG A 133 -27.05 8.73 20.49
N LEU A 134 -27.91 9.49 19.84
CA LEU A 134 -27.49 10.66 19.07
C LEU A 134 -26.92 11.71 20.04
N VAL A 135 -25.68 12.13 19.80
CA VAL A 135 -24.98 13.13 20.64
C VAL A 135 -24.66 14.41 19.90
N ALA A 136 -24.49 14.35 18.59
CA ALA A 136 -24.33 15.54 17.77
C ALA A 136 -24.76 15.26 16.33
N PHE A 137 -25.05 16.33 15.60
CA PHE A 137 -25.24 16.26 14.16
C PHE A 137 -24.80 17.58 13.52
N ILE A 138 -24.41 17.51 12.25
CA ILE A 138 -23.94 18.64 11.45
C ILE A 138 -24.89 18.79 10.28
N SER A 139 -25.44 19.99 10.10
CA SER A 139 -26.38 20.33 9.03
C SER A 139 -25.71 21.24 8.01
N HIS A 140 -25.85 20.91 6.73
CA HIS A 140 -25.52 21.81 5.63
C HIS A 140 -26.79 22.55 5.22
N ILE A 141 -26.82 23.87 5.44
CA ILE A 141 -27.93 24.74 5.07
C ILE A 141 -27.61 25.37 3.72
N GLY A 142 -28.12 24.77 2.65
CA GLY A 142 -27.92 25.26 1.30
C GLY A 142 -28.48 24.29 0.26
N ASN A 143 -28.89 24.82 -0.88
CA ASN A 143 -29.42 24.02 -2.00
C ASN A 143 -28.34 23.57 -2.99
N HIS A 144 -27.08 23.98 -2.79
CA HIS A 144 -25.96 23.66 -3.67
C HIS A 144 -24.86 22.91 -2.91
N PRO A 145 -24.28 21.84 -3.46
CA PRO A 145 -23.17 21.13 -2.81
C PRO A 145 -21.90 21.97 -2.65
N SER A 146 -21.72 22.99 -3.49
CA SER A 146 -20.56 23.88 -3.50
C SER A 146 -20.76 25.17 -2.68
N SER A 147 -21.96 25.41 -2.16
CA SER A 147 -22.29 26.62 -1.41
C SER A 147 -23.43 26.39 -0.43
N GLY A 148 -23.16 26.70 0.82
CA GLY A 148 -24.12 26.67 1.91
C GLY A 148 -23.41 26.96 3.23
N HIS A 149 -24.15 26.79 4.31
CA HIS A 149 -23.68 27.13 5.65
C HIS A 149 -23.72 25.91 6.57
N TYR A 150 -22.61 25.63 7.25
CA TYR A 150 -22.54 24.49 8.18
C TYR A 150 -22.85 24.94 9.60
N VAL A 151 -23.80 24.27 10.23
CA VAL A 151 -24.08 24.43 11.66
C VAL A 151 -24.02 23.09 12.36
N ALA A 152 -23.54 23.08 13.60
CA ALA A 152 -23.48 21.87 14.41
C ALA A 152 -24.45 21.96 15.57
N HIS A 153 -25.16 20.88 15.83
CA HIS A 153 -25.98 20.71 17.03
C HIS A 153 -25.35 19.65 17.91
N ILE A 154 -25.09 19.99 19.17
CA ILE A 154 -24.47 19.07 20.14
C ILE A 154 -25.36 18.97 21.37
N LEU A 155 -25.57 17.76 21.85
CA LEU A 155 -26.29 17.46 23.07
C LEU A 155 -25.35 17.56 24.28
N LYS A 156 -25.41 18.67 25.01
CA LYS A 156 -24.63 18.93 26.23
C LYS A 156 -25.57 19.05 27.43
N ASP A 157 -25.25 18.39 28.54
CA ASP A 157 -26.07 18.41 29.77
C ASP A 157 -27.56 18.13 29.50
N ASN A 158 -27.82 17.15 28.63
CA ASN A 158 -29.16 16.75 28.19
C ASN A 158 -29.97 17.85 27.48
N ARG A 159 -29.31 18.93 27.02
CA ARG A 159 -29.89 20.03 26.24
C ARG A 159 -29.19 20.17 24.89
N TRP A 160 -29.94 20.48 23.86
CA TRP A 160 -29.38 20.69 22.52
C TRP A 160 -28.86 22.12 22.40
N VAL A 161 -27.65 22.26 21.90
CA VAL A 161 -26.98 23.55 21.68
C VAL A 161 -26.59 23.63 20.21
N ILE A 162 -26.99 24.70 19.55
CA ILE A 162 -26.55 25.03 18.20
C ILE A 162 -25.25 25.85 18.27
N PHE A 163 -24.28 25.44 17.48
CA PHE A 163 -23.02 26.11 17.23
C PHE A 163 -23.07 26.61 15.79
N ASN A 164 -23.19 27.92 15.65
CA ASN A 164 -23.22 28.64 14.40
C ASN A 164 -22.12 29.72 14.43
N ASP A 165 -20.90 29.33 14.08
CA ASP A 165 -19.69 30.16 14.18
C ASP A 165 -19.55 30.79 15.58
N GLU A 166 -19.60 32.13 15.67
CA GLU A 166 -19.51 32.88 16.92
C GLU A 166 -20.79 32.80 17.76
N VAL A 167 -21.91 32.39 17.16
CA VAL A 167 -23.21 32.33 17.81
C VAL A 167 -23.45 30.93 18.38
N VAL A 168 -23.48 30.85 19.70
CA VAL A 168 -23.82 29.64 20.45
C VAL A 168 -25.14 29.85 21.17
N ALA A 169 -26.15 29.05 20.86
CA ALA A 169 -27.48 29.19 21.43
C ALA A 169 -28.09 27.85 21.81
N LEU A 170 -29.07 27.88 22.72
CA LEU A 170 -29.85 26.71 23.06
C LEU A 170 -30.85 26.42 21.93
N SER A 171 -30.88 25.19 21.45
CA SER A 171 -31.77 24.74 20.38
C SER A 171 -32.89 23.90 20.99
N GLU A 172 -34.09 24.48 21.14
CA GLU A 172 -35.25 23.76 21.70
C GLU A 172 -35.82 22.74 20.70
N HIS A 173 -35.80 23.10 19.41
CA HIS A 173 -36.28 22.27 18.31
C HIS A 173 -35.15 22.01 17.30
N PRO A 174 -34.19 21.12 17.63
CA PRO A 174 -33.10 20.79 16.73
C PRO A 174 -33.63 20.08 15.47
N PRO A 175 -33.29 20.54 14.25
CA PRO A 175 -33.75 19.96 12.99
C PRO A 175 -32.98 18.67 12.67
N LYS A 176 -33.24 17.62 13.44
CA LYS A 176 -32.52 16.35 13.35
C LYS A 176 -32.64 15.71 11.96
N ASP A 177 -33.79 15.84 11.30
CA ASP A 177 -34.06 15.16 10.02
C ASP A 177 -33.34 15.79 8.82
N LEU A 178 -32.82 17.01 8.98
CA LEU A 178 -32.14 17.78 7.93
C LEU A 178 -30.62 17.77 8.09
N ALA A 179 -30.07 16.90 8.95
CA ALA A 179 -28.64 16.83 9.14
C ALA A 179 -27.95 16.03 8.03
N TYR A 180 -26.73 16.45 7.72
CA TYR A 180 -25.86 15.81 6.74
C TYR A 180 -24.99 14.72 7.39
N LEU A 181 -24.40 15.01 8.55
CA LEU A 181 -23.58 14.05 9.31
C LEU A 181 -24.18 13.87 10.70
N TYR A 182 -24.25 12.61 11.17
CA TYR A 182 -24.76 12.27 12.49
C TYR A 182 -23.66 11.61 13.32
N LEU A 183 -23.52 12.04 14.56
CA LEU A 183 -22.58 11.49 15.52
C LEU A 183 -23.36 10.78 16.62
N TYR A 184 -23.15 9.47 16.68
CA TYR A 184 -23.77 8.57 17.64
C TYR A 184 -22.74 8.11 18.66
N LYS A 185 -23.07 8.24 19.95
CA LYS A 185 -22.24 7.69 21.03
C LYS A 185 -22.83 6.35 21.45
N ARG A 186 -21.99 5.31 21.50
CA ARG A 186 -22.39 4.01 22.01
C ARG A 186 -22.82 4.15 23.47
N GLU A 187 -24.00 3.64 23.78
CA GLU A 187 -24.44 3.55 25.17
C GLU A 187 -23.60 2.47 25.85
N THR A 188 -22.79 2.87 26.81
CA THR A 188 -22.16 1.95 27.75
C THR A 188 -23.24 1.49 28.71
N VAL A 189 -23.61 0.21 28.61
CA VAL A 189 -24.40 -0.50 29.64
C VAL A 189 -23.64 -0.49 30.95
#